data_AF-A0A4P6MSH2-F1
#
_entry.id   AF-A0A4P6MSH2-F1
#
_cell.length_a   1.000
_cell.length_b   1.000
_cell.length_c   1.000
_cell.angle_alpha   90.00
_cell.angle_beta   90.00
_cell.angle_gamma   90.00
#
_symmetry.space_group_name_H-M   'P 1'
#
loop_
_entity.id
_entity.type
_entity.pdbx_description
1 polymer ?
#
loop_
_entity_poly.entity_id
_entity_poly.type
_entity_poly.pdbx_seq_one_letter_code
_entity_poly.pdbx_strand_id
1 'polypeptide(L)'
;MTDLKTHLHTYLKAQRAALLLKLDGLSERDARLPRTPTGTNLLGLVKHAAACELGYFGETFGRPSDLVLPWEIEGVDPDDNEDMFATETESMADVLAWSQACFDHADATIEALPLDAPGTVAWWPPERNRVTLGQIIIHMALDEARHAGHADILREQLDGRVGLRSEGNNLPEWDEERWAEYVGRLTRIADRHG
;
A
#
# COMPACT_ATOMS: atom_id res chain seq x y z
N MET A 1 -21.22 -19.96 5.33
CA MET A 1 -21.02 -18.50 5.39
C MET A 1 -19.60 -18.29 5.86
N THR A 2 -18.76 -17.64 5.06
CA THR A 2 -17.38 -17.35 5.44
C THR A 2 -17.37 -16.41 6.65
N ASP A 3 -16.51 -16.67 7.63
CA ASP A 3 -16.39 -15.85 8.85
C ASP A 3 -15.92 -14.41 8.49
N LEU A 4 -16.36 -13.42 9.26
CA LEU A 4 -16.05 -11.99 9.01
C LEU A 4 -14.54 -11.74 8.91
N LYS A 5 -13.75 -12.45 9.74
CA LYS A 5 -12.29 -12.39 9.72
C LYS A 5 -11.72 -12.75 8.35
N THR A 6 -12.24 -13.79 7.72
CA THR A 6 -11.81 -14.21 6.39
C THR A 6 -12.09 -13.13 5.34
N HIS A 7 -13.24 -12.44 5.41
CA HIS A 7 -13.52 -11.34 4.48
C HIS A 7 -12.57 -10.17 4.68
N LEU A 8 -12.37 -9.73 5.93
CA LEU A 8 -11.44 -8.63 6.24
C LEU A 8 -10.03 -8.94 5.75
N HIS A 9 -9.53 -10.15 6.02
CA HIS A 9 -8.22 -10.60 5.56
C HIS A 9 -8.14 -10.68 4.04
N THR A 10 -9.20 -11.15 3.38
CA THR A 10 -9.27 -11.18 1.90
C THR A 10 -9.19 -9.77 1.31
N TYR A 11 -9.87 -8.78 1.90
CA TYR A 11 -9.81 -7.41 1.42
C TYR A 11 -8.43 -6.78 1.59
N LEU A 12 -7.74 -7.07 2.70
CA LEU A 12 -6.36 -6.64 2.92
C LEU A 12 -5.42 -7.25 1.87
N LYS A 13 -5.46 -8.58 1.69
CA LYS A 13 -4.66 -9.26 0.64
C LYS A 13 -4.91 -8.71 -0.76
N ALA A 14 -6.14 -8.30 -1.05
CA ALA A 14 -6.47 -7.69 -2.33
C ALA A 14 -5.79 -6.32 -2.53
N GLN A 15 -5.58 -5.53 -1.47
CA GLN A 15 -4.88 -4.24 -1.57
C GLN A 15 -3.37 -4.45 -1.78
N ARG A 16 -2.75 -5.36 -1.01
CA ARG A 16 -1.35 -5.77 -1.25
C ARG A 16 -1.12 -6.22 -2.70
N ALA A 17 -2.01 -7.07 -3.21
CA ALA A 17 -1.93 -7.56 -4.58
C ALA A 17 -2.08 -6.42 -5.60
N ALA A 18 -2.96 -5.45 -5.35
CA ALA A 18 -3.12 -4.28 -6.21
C ALA A 18 -1.85 -3.43 -6.26
N LEU A 19 -1.21 -3.17 -5.11
CA LEU A 19 0.06 -2.45 -5.01
C LEU A 19 1.18 -3.18 -5.76
N LEU A 20 1.36 -4.48 -5.51
CA LEU A 20 2.38 -5.30 -6.15
C LEU A 20 2.21 -5.36 -7.68
N LEU A 21 0.97 -5.46 -8.15
CA LEU A 21 0.68 -5.45 -9.58
C LEU A 21 1.15 -4.15 -10.26
N LYS A 22 1.18 -3.01 -9.55
CA LYS A 22 1.67 -1.74 -10.10
C LYS A 22 3.17 -1.72 -10.37
N LEU A 23 3.91 -2.71 -9.92
CA LEU A 23 5.32 -2.88 -10.25
C LEU A 23 5.56 -3.80 -11.46
N ASP A 24 4.54 -4.51 -11.94
CA ASP A 24 4.69 -5.46 -13.03
C ASP A 24 5.20 -4.78 -14.32
N GLY A 25 6.24 -5.37 -14.91
CA GLY A 25 6.90 -4.89 -16.12
C GLY A 25 7.68 -3.59 -15.98
N LEU A 26 7.85 -3.02 -14.78
CA LEU A 26 8.66 -1.82 -14.59
C LEU A 26 10.15 -2.14 -14.51
N SER A 27 10.95 -1.17 -14.95
CA SER A 27 12.38 -1.16 -14.65
C SER A 27 12.62 -0.74 -13.19
N GLU A 28 13.76 -1.15 -12.62
CA GLU A 28 14.25 -0.69 -11.32
C GLU A 28 14.15 0.84 -11.19
N ARG A 29 14.57 1.55 -12.24
CA ARG A 29 14.55 3.01 -12.29
C ARG A 29 13.13 3.55 -12.22
N ASP A 30 12.20 3.01 -13.00
CA ASP A 30 10.84 3.55 -13.09
C ASP A 30 10.01 3.27 -11.84
N ALA A 31 10.26 2.14 -11.18
CA ALA A 31 9.65 1.80 -9.90
C ALA A 31 10.05 2.77 -8.78
N ARG A 32 11.30 3.27 -8.82
CA ARG A 32 11.89 4.15 -7.80
C ARG A 32 11.73 5.64 -8.08
N LEU A 33 11.48 6.01 -9.33
CA LEU A 33 11.46 7.42 -9.73
C LEU A 33 10.26 8.15 -9.06
N PRO A 34 10.49 9.26 -8.35
CA PRO A 34 9.41 10.09 -7.82
C PRO A 34 8.47 10.59 -8.92
N ARG A 35 7.17 10.51 -8.66
CA ARG A 35 6.09 10.92 -9.59
C ARG A 35 5.24 12.07 -9.07
N THR A 36 5.51 12.53 -7.85
CA THR A 36 4.83 13.67 -7.23
C THR A 36 5.85 14.64 -6.62
N PRO A 37 5.47 15.91 -6.38
CA PRO A 37 6.32 16.87 -5.67
C PRO A 37 6.69 16.44 -4.24
N THR A 38 5.94 15.50 -3.64
CA THR A 38 6.19 14.95 -2.31
C THR A 38 7.04 13.67 -2.33
N GLY A 39 7.68 13.34 -3.46
CA GLY A 39 8.62 12.22 -3.53
C GLY A 39 7.99 10.84 -3.75
N THR A 40 6.66 10.74 -3.85
CA THR A 40 5.97 9.44 -3.93
C THR A 40 6.39 8.68 -5.19
N ASN A 41 6.81 7.42 -5.01
CA ASN A 41 7.18 6.48 -6.08
C ASN A 41 6.51 5.12 -5.85
N LEU A 42 6.42 4.28 -6.88
CA LEU A 42 5.63 3.05 -6.84
C LEU A 42 6.26 1.99 -5.91
N LEU A 43 7.58 1.85 -5.89
CA LEU A 43 8.26 0.89 -5.02
C LEU A 43 8.12 1.27 -3.55
N GLY A 44 8.25 2.57 -3.25
CA GLY A 44 8.07 3.12 -1.92
C GLY A 44 6.69 2.86 -1.33
N LEU A 45 5.63 2.90 -2.15
CA LEU A 45 4.28 2.57 -1.69
C LEU A 45 4.17 1.11 -1.21
N VAL A 46 4.87 0.17 -1.86
CA VAL A 46 4.92 -1.24 -1.43
C VAL A 46 5.74 -1.40 -0.15
N LYS A 47 6.90 -0.74 -0.06
CA LYS A 47 7.75 -0.74 1.15
C LYS A 47 7.00 -0.18 2.36
N HIS A 48 6.32 0.95 2.19
CA HIS A 48 5.52 1.58 3.24
C HIS A 48 4.40 0.68 3.75
N ALA A 49 3.62 0.08 2.85
CA ALA A 49 2.55 -0.84 3.23
C ALA A 49 3.09 -2.01 4.08
N ALA A 50 4.19 -2.62 3.64
CA ALA A 50 4.84 -3.69 4.38
C ALA A 50 5.38 -3.25 5.75
N ALA A 51 6.05 -2.10 5.84
CA ALA A 51 6.57 -1.55 7.09
C ALA A 51 5.44 -1.30 8.10
N CYS A 52 4.36 -0.68 7.64
CA CYS A 52 3.19 -0.41 8.46
C CYS A 52 2.56 -1.70 8.95
N GLU A 53 2.32 -2.69 8.07
CA GLU A 53 1.76 -3.98 8.49
C GLU A 53 2.64 -4.71 9.50
N LEU A 54 3.96 -4.69 9.34
CA LEU A 54 4.88 -5.32 10.28
C LEU A 54 4.75 -4.71 11.68
N GLY A 55 4.70 -3.38 11.79
CA GLY A 55 4.47 -2.70 13.07
C GLY A 55 3.09 -2.97 13.67
N TYR A 56 2.04 -2.86 12.85
CA TYR A 56 0.65 -2.98 13.30
C TYR A 56 0.24 -4.42 13.65
N PHE A 57 0.80 -5.44 12.97
CA PHE A 57 0.50 -6.84 13.26
C PHE A 57 1.60 -7.55 14.08
N GLY A 58 2.73 -6.89 14.33
CA GLY A 58 3.80 -7.42 15.18
C GLY A 58 3.68 -6.94 16.62
N GLU A 59 4.47 -5.92 16.97
CA GLU A 59 4.60 -5.34 18.32
C GLU A 59 3.25 -4.99 18.96
N THR A 60 2.30 -4.44 18.17
CA THR A 60 0.96 -4.06 18.65
C THR A 60 0.22 -5.20 19.35
N PHE A 61 0.47 -6.45 18.95
CA PHE A 61 -0.16 -7.65 19.50
C PHE A 61 0.84 -8.55 20.26
N GLY A 62 2.01 -8.03 20.63
CA GLY A 62 3.05 -8.77 21.35
C GLY A 62 3.65 -9.91 20.54
N ARG A 63 3.76 -9.73 19.22
CA ARG A 63 4.28 -10.71 18.27
C ARG A 63 5.46 -10.10 17.50
N PRO A 64 6.61 -9.87 18.15
CA PRO A 64 7.76 -9.26 17.47
C PRO A 64 8.21 -10.10 16.28
N SER A 65 8.81 -9.44 15.30
CA SER A 65 9.47 -10.06 14.15
C SER A 65 10.98 -9.84 14.24
N ASP A 66 11.76 -10.73 13.63
CA ASP A 66 13.21 -10.53 13.45
C ASP A 66 13.53 -9.58 12.26
N LEU A 67 12.50 -9.15 11.52
CA LEU A 67 12.62 -8.16 10.45
C LEU A 67 12.81 -6.77 11.04
N VAL A 68 13.78 -6.03 10.52
CA VAL A 68 14.09 -4.65 10.95
C VAL A 68 13.20 -3.67 10.21
N LEU A 69 12.54 -2.77 10.94
CA LEU A 69 11.78 -1.66 10.34
C LEU A 69 12.72 -0.55 9.86
N PRO A 70 12.38 0.19 8.78
CA PRO A 70 13.27 1.24 8.25
C PRO A 70 13.68 2.30 9.28
N TRP A 71 12.75 2.70 10.16
CA TRP A 71 13.00 3.68 11.22
C TRP A 71 13.71 3.11 12.48
N GLU A 72 14.02 1.82 12.51
CA GLU A 72 14.81 1.18 13.57
C GLU A 72 16.30 1.09 13.22
N ILE A 73 16.67 1.44 11.98
CA ILE A 73 18.06 1.41 11.52
C ILE A 73 18.86 2.49 12.25
N GLU A 74 20.03 2.11 12.79
CA GLU A 74 20.89 3.05 13.51
C GLU A 74 21.31 4.23 12.62
N GLY A 75 21.05 5.45 13.10
CA GLY A 75 21.40 6.68 12.40
C GLY A 75 20.31 7.25 11.49
N VAL A 76 19.15 6.58 11.39
CA VAL A 76 17.96 7.09 10.70
C VAL A 76 17.16 8.03 11.62
N ASP A 77 16.74 9.18 11.09
CA ASP A 77 15.70 9.99 11.74
C ASP A 77 14.32 9.42 11.39
N PRO A 78 13.45 9.11 12.38
CA PRO A 78 12.10 8.65 12.11
C PRO A 78 11.26 9.59 11.21
N ASP A 79 11.60 10.89 11.15
CA ASP A 79 10.90 11.87 10.32
C ASP A 79 11.35 11.85 8.83
N ASP A 80 12.37 11.07 8.46
CA ASP A 80 12.95 11.02 7.11
C ASP A 80 12.10 10.20 6.10
N ASN A 81 11.03 9.53 6.55
CA ASN A 81 10.16 8.67 5.72
C ASN A 81 10.93 7.55 5.00
N GLU A 82 11.86 6.88 5.69
CA GLU A 82 12.70 5.79 5.14
C GLU A 82 11.93 4.56 4.62
N ASP A 83 10.65 4.45 4.96
CA ASP A 83 9.75 3.43 4.42
C ASP A 83 9.09 3.84 3.09
N MET A 84 9.25 5.08 2.65
CA MET A 84 8.65 5.61 1.42
C MET A 84 9.56 5.55 0.18
N PHE A 85 10.76 4.98 0.30
CA PHE A 85 11.68 4.76 -0.82
C PHE A 85 12.66 3.62 -0.58
N ALA A 86 13.27 3.13 -1.67
CA ALA A 86 14.39 2.20 -1.59
C ALA A 86 15.71 2.98 -1.52
N THR A 87 16.56 2.69 -0.54
CA THR A 87 17.90 3.29 -0.37
C THR A 87 18.85 2.86 -1.50
N GLU A 88 19.99 3.52 -1.64
CA GLU A 88 20.98 3.23 -2.68
C GLU A 88 21.46 1.78 -2.68
N THR A 89 21.38 1.11 -1.53
CA THR A 89 21.82 -0.28 -1.34
C THR A 89 20.72 -1.30 -1.50
N GLU A 90 19.44 -0.90 -1.46
CA GLU A 90 18.31 -1.79 -1.65
C GLU A 90 17.96 -1.90 -3.13
N SER A 91 17.85 -3.10 -3.68
CA SER A 91 17.24 -3.31 -5.01
C SER A 91 15.71 -3.46 -4.90
N MET A 92 14.99 -3.32 -6.02
CA MET A 92 13.55 -3.63 -6.07
C MET A 92 13.28 -5.07 -5.61
N ALA A 93 14.15 -6.01 -5.94
CA ALA A 93 14.01 -7.40 -5.52
C ALA A 93 14.16 -7.56 -3.99
N ASP A 94 15.09 -6.84 -3.37
CA ASP A 94 15.27 -6.86 -1.91
C ASP A 94 14.04 -6.28 -1.20
N VAL A 95 13.53 -5.14 -1.67
CA VAL A 95 12.32 -4.53 -1.13
C VAL A 95 11.13 -5.46 -1.27
N LEU A 96 10.93 -6.09 -2.43
CA LEU A 96 9.83 -7.03 -2.65
C LEU A 96 9.94 -8.28 -1.75
N ALA A 97 11.15 -8.81 -1.57
CA ALA A 97 11.38 -9.95 -0.69
C ALA A 97 11.11 -9.60 0.77
N TRP A 98 11.59 -8.44 1.23
CA TRP A 98 11.33 -7.94 2.58
C TRP A 98 9.83 -7.66 2.79
N SER A 99 9.17 -7.03 1.82
CA SER A 99 7.73 -6.77 1.88
C SER A 99 6.93 -8.07 1.98
N GLN A 100 7.28 -9.10 1.21
CA GLN A 100 6.62 -10.40 1.31
C GLN A 100 6.79 -11.01 2.71
N ALA A 101 7.99 -10.94 3.30
CA ALA A 101 8.24 -11.43 4.65
C ALA A 101 7.42 -10.67 5.71
N CYS A 102 7.23 -9.35 5.55
CA CYS A 102 6.35 -8.56 6.41
C CYS A 102 4.88 -9.00 6.29
N PHE A 103 4.40 -9.19 5.06
CA PHE A 103 3.03 -9.66 4.81
C PHE A 103 2.79 -11.07 5.34
N ASP A 104 3.78 -11.96 5.25
CA ASP A 104 3.70 -13.31 5.80
C ASP A 104 3.63 -13.27 7.34
N HIS A 105 4.39 -12.38 7.98
CA HIS A 105 4.31 -12.15 9.42
C HIS A 105 2.92 -11.62 9.84
N ALA A 106 2.40 -10.63 9.11
CA ALA A 106 1.07 -10.09 9.34
C ALA A 106 -0.03 -11.16 9.19
N ASP A 107 0.06 -11.98 8.13
CA ASP A 107 -0.85 -13.11 7.91
C ASP A 107 -0.84 -14.09 9.07
N ALA A 108 0.36 -14.46 9.57
CA ALA A 108 0.49 -15.36 10.71
C ALA A 108 -0.14 -14.78 11.99
N THR A 109 -0.01 -13.47 12.25
CA THR A 109 -0.71 -12.82 13.35
C THR A 109 -2.22 -12.83 13.16
N ILE A 110 -2.69 -12.44 11.97
CA ILE A 110 -4.12 -12.42 11.67
C ILE A 110 -4.69 -13.81 11.88
N GLU A 111 -4.08 -14.86 11.34
CA GLU A 111 -4.56 -16.24 11.47
C GLU A 111 -4.61 -16.72 12.92
N ALA A 112 -3.58 -16.41 13.71
CA ALA A 112 -3.44 -16.89 15.10
C ALA A 112 -4.42 -16.27 16.10
N LEU A 113 -4.86 -15.03 15.89
CA LEU A 113 -5.61 -14.25 16.89
C LEU A 113 -7.09 -14.08 16.55
N PRO A 114 -8.02 -14.08 17.53
CA PRO A 114 -9.41 -13.71 17.28
C PRO A 114 -9.56 -12.21 16.98
N LEU A 115 -10.67 -11.80 16.33
CA LEU A 115 -10.88 -10.40 15.95
C LEU A 115 -10.92 -9.42 17.13
N ASP A 116 -11.33 -9.88 18.31
CA ASP A 116 -11.40 -9.09 19.54
C ASP A 116 -10.11 -9.15 20.37
N ALA A 117 -9.04 -9.80 19.86
CA ALA A 117 -7.74 -9.83 20.51
C ALA A 117 -7.25 -8.39 20.78
N PRO A 118 -6.91 -8.04 22.03
CA PRO A 118 -6.49 -6.69 22.36
C PRO A 118 -5.08 -6.42 21.87
N GLY A 119 -4.84 -5.20 21.39
CA GLY A 119 -3.52 -4.68 21.03
C GLY A 119 -3.31 -3.26 21.54
N THR A 120 -2.06 -2.80 21.55
CA THR A 120 -1.69 -1.42 21.88
C THR A 120 -0.75 -0.86 20.84
N VAL A 121 -1.21 0.14 20.09
CA VAL A 121 -0.41 0.82 19.06
C VAL A 121 0.44 1.92 19.73
N ALA A 122 1.72 1.66 19.98
CA ALA A 122 2.55 2.52 20.82
C ALA A 122 2.68 3.97 20.32
N TRP A 123 2.60 4.19 19.00
CA TRP A 123 2.72 5.52 18.37
C TRP A 123 1.40 6.28 18.22
N TRP A 124 0.27 5.70 18.64
CA TRP A 124 -1.02 6.40 18.66
C TRP A 124 -1.23 7.17 19.96
N PRO A 125 -2.07 8.23 19.95
CA PRO A 125 -2.45 8.94 21.17
C PRO A 125 -3.03 7.99 22.23
N PRO A 126 -2.71 8.17 23.54
CA PRO A 126 -3.14 7.27 24.60
C PRO A 126 -4.65 7.01 24.67
N GLU A 127 -5.46 7.97 24.24
CA GLU A 127 -6.93 7.88 24.26
C GLU A 127 -7.48 6.96 23.15
N ARG A 128 -6.64 6.58 22.18
CA ARG A 128 -7.02 5.81 20.98
C ARG A 128 -6.11 4.61 20.72
N ASN A 129 -5.02 4.45 21.45
CA ASN A 129 -4.00 3.42 21.17
C ASN A 129 -4.42 1.98 21.54
N ARG A 130 -5.48 1.81 22.34
CA ARG A 130 -6.07 0.51 22.65
C ARG A 130 -6.99 0.08 21.52
N VAL A 131 -6.65 -1.04 20.90
CA VAL A 131 -7.30 -1.54 19.69
C VAL A 131 -7.63 -3.02 19.82
N THR A 132 -8.37 -3.53 18.84
CA THR A 132 -8.60 -4.94 18.59
C THR A 132 -7.99 -5.33 17.24
N LEU A 133 -7.68 -6.61 17.04
CA LEU A 133 -7.19 -7.11 15.76
C LEU A 133 -8.10 -6.70 14.59
N GLY A 134 -9.42 -6.82 14.75
CA GLY A 134 -10.38 -6.43 13.72
C GLY A 134 -10.30 -4.95 13.35
N GLN A 135 -10.07 -4.06 14.31
CA GLN A 135 -9.86 -2.63 14.05
C GLN A 135 -8.58 -2.39 13.24
N ILE A 136 -7.50 -3.11 13.55
CA ILE A 136 -6.22 -2.97 12.83
C ILE A 136 -6.30 -3.55 11.42
N ILE A 137 -6.98 -4.67 11.19
CA ILE A 137 -7.20 -5.19 9.82
C ILE A 137 -7.96 -4.17 8.97
N ILE A 138 -9.01 -3.54 9.54
CA ILE A 138 -9.75 -2.48 8.84
C ILE A 138 -8.85 -1.26 8.58
N HIS A 139 -8.09 -0.83 9.58
CA HIS A 139 -7.18 0.32 9.46
C HIS A 139 -6.19 0.11 8.30
N MET A 140 -5.50 -1.04 8.28
CA MET A 140 -4.53 -1.37 7.23
C MET A 140 -5.19 -1.53 5.87
N ALA A 141 -6.35 -2.19 5.77
CA ALA A 141 -7.04 -2.34 4.49
C ALA A 141 -7.47 -0.99 3.90
N LEU A 142 -7.86 -0.02 4.74
CA LEU A 142 -8.22 1.33 4.30
C LEU A 142 -7.00 2.14 3.87
N ASP A 143 -5.90 2.03 4.62
CA ASP A 143 -4.67 2.73 4.31
C ASP A 143 -4.06 2.23 2.99
N GLU A 144 -3.92 0.91 2.83
CA GLU A 144 -3.42 0.30 1.60
C GLU A 144 -4.35 0.57 0.40
N ALA A 145 -5.67 0.58 0.58
CA ALA A 145 -6.59 0.94 -0.49
C ALA A 145 -6.37 2.39 -0.97
N ARG A 146 -6.04 3.31 -0.04
CA ARG A 146 -5.69 4.69 -0.40
C ARG A 146 -4.38 4.75 -1.18
N HIS A 147 -3.37 3.99 -0.77
CA HIS A 147 -2.09 3.90 -1.47
C HIS A 147 -2.20 3.20 -2.83
N ALA A 148 -3.06 2.18 -2.96
CA ALA A 148 -3.37 1.54 -4.23
C ALA A 148 -4.02 2.53 -5.21
N GLY A 149 -4.94 3.38 -4.73
CA GLY A 149 -5.50 4.46 -5.54
C GLY A 149 -4.48 5.53 -5.96
N HIS A 150 -3.49 5.84 -5.12
CA HIS A 150 -2.35 6.66 -5.54
C HIS A 150 -1.55 5.96 -6.64
N ALA A 151 -1.23 4.68 -6.44
CA ALA A 151 -0.45 3.87 -7.38
C ALA A 151 -1.15 3.71 -8.74
N ASP A 152 -2.49 3.65 -8.77
CA ASP A 152 -3.30 3.66 -10.00
C ASP A 152 -2.96 4.89 -10.86
N ILE A 153 -3.04 6.09 -10.29
CA ILE A 153 -2.78 7.34 -11.01
C ILE A 153 -1.31 7.47 -11.40
N LEU A 154 -0.38 7.09 -10.52
CA LEU A 154 1.04 7.15 -10.85
C LEU A 154 1.40 6.19 -11.98
N ARG A 155 0.75 5.01 -12.04
CA ARG A 155 0.98 4.04 -13.11
C ARG A 155 0.38 4.51 -14.43
N GLU A 156 -0.85 5.03 -14.41
CA GLU A 156 -1.49 5.61 -15.59
C GLU A 156 -0.64 6.73 -16.20
N GLN A 157 -0.08 7.62 -15.37
CA GLN A 157 0.81 8.69 -15.83
C GLN A 157 2.15 8.20 -16.40
N LEU A 158 2.62 7.03 -15.97
CA LEU A 158 3.90 6.46 -16.41
C LEU A 158 3.79 5.81 -17.79
N ASP A 159 2.83 4.91 -17.97
CA ASP A 159 2.72 4.08 -19.18
C ASP A 159 1.29 3.86 -19.68
N GLY A 160 0.32 4.60 -19.14
CA GLY A 160 -1.10 4.50 -19.52
C GLY A 160 -1.80 3.25 -18.97
N ARG A 161 -1.12 2.39 -18.19
CA ARG A 161 -1.78 1.22 -17.61
C ARG A 161 -2.72 1.65 -16.49
N VAL A 162 -3.98 1.30 -16.68
CA VAL A 162 -5.10 1.58 -15.79
C VAL A 162 -5.65 0.28 -15.22
N GLY A 163 -6.31 0.37 -14.05
CA GLY A 163 -7.17 -0.70 -13.57
C GLY A 163 -6.82 -1.30 -12.22
N LEU A 164 -7.85 -1.87 -11.59
CA LEU A 164 -7.79 -2.39 -10.23
C LEU A 164 -7.05 -3.74 -10.13
N ARG A 165 -7.12 -4.59 -11.16
CA ARG A 165 -6.57 -5.97 -11.16
C ARG A 165 -6.04 -6.35 -12.55
N SER A 166 -5.25 -7.44 -12.61
CA SER A 166 -4.68 -7.96 -13.86
C SER A 166 -5.75 -8.38 -14.87
N GLU A 167 -6.95 -8.73 -14.40
CA GLU A 167 -8.15 -8.95 -15.20
C GLU A 167 -9.23 -7.96 -14.76
N GLY A 168 -9.55 -7.00 -15.65
CA GLY A 168 -10.58 -5.99 -15.41
C GLY A 168 -10.03 -4.70 -14.80
N ASN A 169 -10.10 -3.61 -15.57
CA ASN A 169 -9.68 -2.28 -15.14
C ASN A 169 -10.83 -1.44 -14.55
N ASN A 170 -12.05 -1.99 -14.43
CA ASN A 170 -13.28 -1.28 -14.05
C ASN A 170 -13.57 -0.02 -14.90
N LEU A 171 -13.00 0.07 -16.10
CA LEU A 171 -13.27 1.15 -17.04
C LEU A 171 -14.22 0.68 -18.14
N PRO A 172 -14.99 1.60 -18.74
CA PRO A 172 -15.72 1.30 -19.96
C PRO A 172 -14.79 0.81 -21.07
N GLU A 173 -15.24 -0.19 -21.82
CA GLU A 173 -14.56 -0.69 -23.03
C GLU A 173 -14.72 0.31 -24.18
N TRP A 174 -13.97 1.41 -24.12
CA TRP A 174 -13.92 2.46 -25.14
C TRP A 174 -12.59 2.43 -25.87
N ASP A 175 -12.62 2.74 -27.16
CA ASP A 175 -11.41 2.94 -27.95
C ASP A 175 -10.75 4.30 -27.64
N GLU A 176 -9.53 4.49 -28.16
CA GLU A 176 -8.72 5.70 -27.94
C GLU A 176 -9.43 6.97 -28.44
N GLU A 177 -10.15 6.89 -29.56
CA GLU A 177 -10.88 8.03 -30.14
C GLU A 177 -11.99 8.49 -29.18
N ARG A 178 -12.80 7.56 -28.68
CA ARG A 178 -13.86 7.88 -27.73
C ARG A 178 -13.33 8.41 -26.41
N TRP A 179 -12.18 7.91 -25.93
CA TRP A 179 -11.51 8.48 -24.75
C TRP A 179 -11.06 9.91 -25.00
N ALA A 180 -10.46 10.21 -26.16
CA ALA A 180 -10.03 11.57 -26.52
C ALA A 180 -11.22 12.54 -26.61
N GLU A 181 -12.34 12.11 -27.22
CA GLU A 181 -13.57 12.89 -27.27
C GLU A 181 -14.13 13.19 -25.87
N TYR A 182 -14.13 12.17 -25.00
CA TYR A 182 -14.59 12.29 -23.61
C TYR A 182 -13.74 13.27 -22.82
N VAL A 183 -12.40 13.13 -22.85
CA VAL A 183 -11.47 14.05 -22.18
C VAL A 183 -11.65 15.47 -22.71
N GLY A 184 -11.72 15.66 -24.03
CA GLY A 184 -11.94 16.97 -24.63
C GLY A 184 -13.27 17.62 -24.22
N ARG A 185 -14.33 16.83 -24.02
CA ARG A 185 -15.59 17.32 -23.45
C ARG A 185 -15.41 17.78 -22.00
N LEU A 186 -14.71 17.00 -21.16
CA LEU A 186 -14.47 17.37 -19.76
C LEU A 186 -13.65 18.65 -19.64
N THR A 187 -12.60 18.81 -20.45
CA THR A 187 -11.80 20.05 -20.51
C THR A 187 -12.67 21.26 -20.85
N ARG A 188 -13.50 21.18 -21.91
CA ARG A 188 -14.42 22.29 -22.27
C ARG A 188 -15.43 22.62 -21.17
N ILE A 189 -15.82 21.65 -20.34
CA ILE A 189 -16.70 21.90 -19.18
C ILE A 189 -15.91 22.66 -18.11
N ALA A 190 -14.69 22.22 -17.79
CA ALA A 190 -13.83 22.86 -16.79
C ALA A 190 -13.49 24.32 -17.17
N ASP A 191 -13.14 24.57 -18.43
CA ASP A 191 -12.78 25.90 -18.93
C ASP A 191 -13.92 26.94 -18.82
N ARG A 192 -15.17 26.50 -18.70
CA ARG A 192 -16.33 27.40 -18.50
C ARG A 192 -16.48 27.91 -17.06
N HIS A 193 -15.72 27.34 -16.13
CA HIS A 193 -15.75 27.66 -14.71
C HIS A 193 -14.43 28.26 -14.20
N GLY A 194 -13.51 28.58 -15.11
CA GLY A 194 -12.23 29.27 -14.84
C GLY A 194 -12.23 30.74 -15.25
#